data_AF-A0ABD4K019-F1
#
_entry.id   AF-A0ABD4K019-F1
#
_cell.length_a   1.000
_cell.length_b   1.000
_cell.length_c   1.000
_cell.angle_alpha   90.00
_cell.angle_beta   90.00
_cell.angle_gamma   90.00
#
_symmetry.space_group_name_H-M   'P 1'
#
loop_
_entity.id
_entity.type
_entity.pdbx_description
1 polymer ?
#
loop_
_entity_poly.entity_id
_entity_poly.type
_entity_poly.pdbx_seq_one_letter_code
_entity_poly.pdbx_strand_id
1 'polypeptide(L)'
;MKIIETLRELSEVWKLFGDMPDDTTLNVELTALYLGISVKTLARYRQNGDGPPYIQYPTGNSKARNQRVNYLLGDLRIWRNGNKVVSTMKAAQVRGLAFNSLIDFTIPQPFWQINNSAELQNRNKILSHALRTPDERFKLYLNEERVHIVWVSIEEALSWDWTDLNERQVFNDSFVELLNNLIQLSNSAQELLEINHIFKK
;
A
#
# COMPACT_ATOMS: atom_id res chain seq x y z
N MET A 1 -13.99 16.31 35.24
CA MET A 1 -15.19 15.43 35.29
C MET A 1 -15.45 14.75 33.95
N LYS A 2 -15.63 15.50 32.85
CA LYS A 2 -15.99 14.96 31.52
C LYS A 2 -15.10 13.83 30.95
N ILE A 3 -13.77 13.93 31.08
CA ILE A 3 -12.84 12.92 30.51
C ILE A 3 -12.95 11.56 31.22
N ILE A 4 -13.09 11.55 32.55
CA ILE A 4 -13.19 10.30 33.33
C ILE A 4 -14.54 9.61 33.08
N GLU A 5 -15.62 10.39 32.96
CA GLU A 5 -16.94 9.88 32.58
C GLU A 5 -16.94 9.30 31.16
N THR A 6 -16.36 10.02 30.19
CA THR A 6 -16.20 9.50 28.81
C THR A 6 -15.36 8.22 28.78
N LEU A 7 -14.29 8.12 29.57
CA LEU A 7 -13.48 6.90 29.67
C LEU A 7 -14.26 5.73 30.29
N ARG A 8 -15.15 5.99 31.28
CA ARG A 8 -16.02 4.96 31.86
C ARG A 8 -17.07 4.47 30.89
N GLU A 9 -17.78 5.38 30.22
CA GLU A 9 -18.76 5.05 29.18
C GLU A 9 -18.11 4.21 28.07
N LEU A 10 -16.93 4.61 27.61
CA LEU A 10 -16.16 3.83 26.65
C LEU A 10 -15.80 2.45 27.21
N SER A 11 -15.30 2.36 28.44
CA SER A 11 -14.95 1.07 29.06
C SER A 11 -16.14 0.10 29.15
N GLU A 12 -17.34 0.60 29.42
CA GLU A 12 -18.55 -0.22 29.49
C GLU A 12 -18.95 -0.71 28.09
N VAL A 13 -18.92 0.17 27.09
CA VAL A 13 -19.16 -0.19 25.68
C VAL A 13 -18.14 -1.22 25.18
N TRP A 14 -16.86 -1.06 25.53
CA TRP A 14 -15.80 -1.99 25.15
C TRP A 14 -15.96 -3.36 25.82
N LYS A 15 -16.40 -3.42 27.09
CA LYS A 15 -16.73 -4.69 27.76
C LYS A 15 -17.86 -5.42 27.05
N LEU A 16 -18.92 -4.69 26.66
CA LEU A 16 -20.04 -5.27 25.93
C LEU A 16 -19.60 -5.93 24.61
N PHE A 17 -18.73 -5.28 23.84
CA PHE A 17 -18.18 -5.89 22.61
C PHE A 17 -17.15 -7.01 22.87
N GLY A 18 -16.46 -6.98 24.01
CA GLY A 18 -15.48 -7.99 24.40
C GLY A 18 -16.14 -9.33 24.74
N ASP A 19 -17.25 -9.28 25.47
CA ASP A 19 -17.95 -10.47 25.97
C ASP A 19 -18.89 -11.11 24.93
N MET A 20 -19.14 -10.43 23.80
CA MET A 20 -19.97 -10.94 22.71
C MET A 20 -19.26 -12.06 21.91
N PRO A 21 -19.97 -13.16 21.59
CA PRO A 21 -19.49 -14.22 20.69
C PRO A 21 -19.18 -13.72 19.27
N ASP A 22 -18.31 -14.42 18.54
CA ASP A 22 -17.89 -14.05 17.18
C ASP A 22 -19.02 -14.10 16.14
N ASP A 23 -20.01 -14.96 16.34
CA ASP A 23 -21.22 -15.10 15.52
C ASP A 23 -22.26 -13.99 15.77
N THR A 24 -21.98 -13.08 16.71
CA THR A 24 -22.83 -11.91 16.96
C THR A 24 -22.91 -11.05 15.70
N THR A 25 -24.14 -10.81 15.25
CA THR A 25 -24.43 -9.98 14.07
C THR A 25 -24.66 -8.52 14.49
N LEU A 26 -23.84 -7.61 13.98
CA LEU A 26 -23.94 -6.17 14.21
C LEU A 26 -24.53 -5.45 13.01
N ASN A 27 -25.38 -4.45 13.28
CA ASN A 27 -25.86 -3.53 12.27
C ASN A 27 -24.77 -2.51 11.88
N VAL A 28 -25.07 -1.66 10.89
CA VAL A 28 -24.13 -0.65 10.37
C VAL A 28 -23.66 0.34 11.46
N GLU A 29 -24.55 0.75 12.36
CA GLU A 29 -24.26 1.76 13.39
C GLU A 29 -23.31 1.21 14.46
N LEU A 30 -23.62 0.02 14.99
CA LEU A 30 -22.79 -0.68 15.97
C LEU A 30 -21.44 -1.08 15.36
N THR A 31 -21.41 -1.45 14.09
CA THR A 31 -20.15 -1.74 13.38
C THR A 31 -19.27 -0.50 13.26
N ALA A 32 -19.85 0.64 12.88
CA ALA A 32 -19.12 1.90 12.79
C ALA A 32 -18.56 2.32 14.16
N LEU A 33 -19.35 2.14 15.22
CA LEU A 33 -18.92 2.37 16.60
C LEU A 33 -17.78 1.43 17.01
N TYR A 34 -17.92 0.13 16.77
CA TYR A 34 -16.91 -0.88 17.09
C TYR A 34 -15.55 -0.61 16.42
N LEU A 35 -15.59 -0.19 15.15
CA LEU A 35 -14.40 0.14 14.37
C LEU A 35 -13.84 1.55 14.65
N GLY A 36 -14.58 2.40 15.39
CA GLY A 36 -14.20 3.77 15.67
C GLY A 36 -14.20 4.68 14.43
N ILE A 37 -15.11 4.43 13.48
CA ILE A 37 -15.22 5.20 12.22
C ILE A 37 -16.65 5.73 12.02
N SER A 38 -16.83 6.67 11.09
CA SER A 38 -18.18 7.12 10.72
C SER A 38 -18.92 6.09 9.87
N VAL A 39 -20.25 6.06 9.97
CA VAL A 39 -21.12 5.24 9.08
C VAL A 39 -20.85 5.55 7.60
N LYS A 40 -20.57 6.82 7.27
CA LYS A 40 -20.19 7.27 5.92
C LYS A 40 -18.88 6.62 5.46
N THR A 41 -17.87 6.56 6.33
CA THR A 41 -16.59 5.90 6.04
C THR A 41 -16.80 4.40 5.81
N LEU A 42 -17.60 3.74 6.66
CA LEU A 42 -17.92 2.33 6.51
C LEU A 42 -18.66 2.04 5.19
N ALA A 43 -19.59 2.92 4.78
CA ALA A 43 -20.27 2.82 3.49
C ALA A 43 -19.30 2.97 2.31
N ARG A 44 -18.35 3.90 2.39
CA ARG A 44 -17.29 4.06 1.38
C ARG A 44 -16.41 2.81 1.27
N TYR A 45 -15.99 2.23 2.39
CA TYR A 45 -15.19 0.99 2.37
C TYR A 45 -15.92 -0.15 1.67
N ARG A 46 -17.23 -0.30 1.90
CA ARG A 46 -18.04 -1.29 1.16
C ARG A 46 -18.08 -1.02 -0.35
N GLN A 47 -18.23 0.25 -0.75
CA GLN A 47 -18.30 0.62 -2.17
C GLN A 47 -17.00 0.33 -2.92
N ASN A 48 -15.86 0.50 -2.25
CA ASN A 48 -14.54 0.32 -2.85
C ASN A 48 -14.03 -1.13 -2.75
N GLY A 49 -14.66 -1.98 -1.94
CA GLY A 49 -14.16 -3.33 -1.65
C GLY A 49 -13.05 -3.40 -0.59
N ASP A 50 -12.78 -2.29 0.12
CA ASP A 50 -11.72 -2.18 1.14
C ASP A 50 -12.21 -2.50 2.57
N GLY A 51 -13.52 -2.76 2.73
CA GLY A 51 -14.17 -2.91 4.02
C GLY A 51 -14.17 -4.34 4.57
N PRO A 52 -14.59 -4.52 5.83
CA PRO A 52 -14.82 -5.85 6.37
C PRO A 52 -15.91 -6.60 5.59
N PRO A 53 -15.86 -7.95 5.55
CA PRO A 53 -16.92 -8.77 5.02
C PRO A 53 -18.28 -8.41 5.64
N TYR A 54 -19.34 -8.49 4.84
CA TYR A 54 -20.68 -8.16 5.29
C TYR A 54 -21.70 -9.17 4.77
N ILE A 55 -22.78 -9.32 5.53
CA ILE A 55 -23.93 -10.12 5.18
C ILE A 55 -24.98 -9.19 4.59
N GLN A 56 -25.49 -9.56 3.43
CA GLN A 56 -26.66 -8.96 2.82
C GLN A 56 -27.64 -10.08 2.51
N TYR A 57 -28.89 -9.92 2.92
CA TYR A 57 -29.94 -10.90 2.63
C TYR A 57 -30.69 -10.45 1.37
N PRO A 58 -30.45 -11.06 0.19
CA PRO A 58 -31.25 -10.78 -0.98
C PRO A 58 -32.66 -11.33 -0.77
N THR A 59 -33.64 -10.46 -0.57
CA THR A 59 -35.05 -10.86 -0.46
C THR A 59 -35.58 -11.23 -1.85
N GLY A 60 -35.66 -12.53 -2.16
CA GLY A 60 -36.25 -13.05 -3.41
C GLY A 60 -35.60 -12.55 -4.71
N ASN A 61 -36.38 -12.48 -5.80
CA ASN A 61 -35.97 -11.93 -7.10
C ASN A 61 -35.83 -10.39 -7.12
N SER A 62 -35.76 -9.73 -5.96
CA SER A 62 -35.72 -8.27 -5.91
C SER A 62 -34.34 -7.74 -6.30
N LYS A 63 -34.32 -6.80 -7.26
CA LYS A 63 -33.12 -6.05 -7.67
C LYS A 63 -32.92 -4.76 -6.84
N ALA A 64 -33.52 -4.69 -5.65
CA ALA A 64 -33.52 -3.47 -4.84
C ALA A 64 -32.13 -3.26 -4.22
N ARG A 65 -31.56 -2.07 -4.46
CA ARG A 65 -30.19 -1.72 -4.05
C ARG A 65 -30.02 -1.44 -2.55
N ASN A 66 -31.13 -1.12 -1.85
CA ASN A 66 -31.13 -0.69 -0.45
C ASN A 66 -31.45 -1.85 0.52
N GLN A 67 -30.76 -2.99 0.38
CA GLN A 67 -30.91 -4.08 1.35
C GLN A 67 -30.15 -3.76 2.64
N ARG A 68 -30.66 -4.27 3.76
CA ARG A 68 -29.98 -4.17 5.06
C ARG A 68 -28.64 -4.90 5.00
N VAL A 69 -27.63 -4.27 5.59
CA VAL A 69 -26.25 -4.77 5.68
C VAL A 69 -25.94 -5.04 7.13
N ASN A 70 -25.41 -6.22 7.42
CA ASN A 70 -24.96 -6.61 8.74
C ASN A 70 -23.54 -7.19 8.69
N TYR A 71 -22.90 -7.31 9.84
CA TYR A 71 -21.51 -7.74 9.99
C TYR A 71 -21.39 -8.76 11.11
N LEU A 72 -20.56 -9.80 10.93
CA LEU A 72 -20.21 -10.70 12.02
C LEU A 72 -19.09 -10.09 12.86
N LEU A 73 -19.23 -10.13 14.17
CA LEU A 73 -18.23 -9.60 15.08
C LEU A 73 -16.86 -10.28 14.92
N GLY A 74 -16.84 -11.58 14.62
CA GLY A 74 -15.61 -12.32 14.31
C GLY A 74 -14.87 -11.75 13.08
N ASP A 75 -15.59 -11.50 11.99
CA ASP A 75 -15.01 -10.90 10.77
C ASP A 75 -14.48 -9.48 11.05
N LEU A 76 -15.19 -8.70 11.87
CA LEU A 76 -14.75 -7.38 12.29
C LEU A 76 -13.47 -7.43 13.12
N ARG A 77 -13.33 -8.41 14.02
CA ARG A 77 -12.11 -8.66 14.80
C ARG A 77 -10.95 -9.02 13.89
N ILE A 78 -11.15 -9.94 12.95
CA ILE A 78 -10.13 -10.35 11.96
C ILE A 78 -9.70 -9.15 11.11
N TRP A 79 -10.65 -8.42 10.53
CA TRP A 79 -10.37 -7.26 9.68
C TRP A 79 -9.62 -6.16 10.46
N ARG A 80 -10.08 -5.83 11.67
CA ARG A 80 -9.42 -4.83 12.52
C ARG A 80 -7.98 -5.22 12.87
N ASN A 81 -7.76 -6.50 13.19
CA ASN A 81 -6.42 -7.00 13.51
C ASN A 81 -5.51 -7.04 12.27
N GLY A 82 -6.02 -7.42 11.10
CA GLY A 82 -5.28 -7.40 9.83
C GLY A 82 -4.88 -5.98 9.40
N ASN A 83 -5.66 -4.97 9.78
CA ASN A 83 -5.38 -3.56 9.48
C ASN A 83 -4.47 -2.86 10.51
N LYS A 84 -3.89 -3.58 11.47
CA LYS A 84 -2.92 -3.01 12.41
C LYS A 84 -1.58 -2.76 11.74
N VAL A 85 -1.14 -1.50 11.76
CA VAL A 85 0.18 -1.08 11.30
C VAL A 85 0.98 -0.53 12.48
N VAL A 86 2.28 -0.84 12.54
CA VAL A 86 3.16 -0.49 13.67
C VAL A 86 3.99 0.77 13.43
N SER A 87 3.99 1.28 12.19
CA SER A 87 4.69 2.50 11.81
C SER A 87 3.99 3.19 10.64
N THR A 88 4.26 4.47 10.49
CA THR A 88 3.82 5.27 9.33
C THR A 88 4.35 4.69 8.01
N MET A 89 5.58 4.19 8.01
CA MET A 89 6.18 3.53 6.84
C MET A 89 5.42 2.25 6.45
N LYS A 90 5.11 1.38 7.42
CA LYS A 90 4.30 0.17 7.16
C LYS A 90 2.91 0.54 6.64
N ALA A 91 2.33 1.63 7.13
CA ALA A 91 1.06 2.15 6.62
C ALA A 91 1.16 2.63 5.16
N ALA A 92 2.27 3.24 4.77
CA ALA A 92 2.53 3.66 3.38
C ALA A 92 2.72 2.44 2.47
N GLN A 93 3.48 1.43 2.90
CA GLN A 93 3.70 0.18 2.16
C GLN A 93 2.38 -0.57 1.92
N VAL A 94 1.55 -0.76 2.96
CA VAL A 94 0.22 -1.41 2.82
C VAL A 94 -0.69 -0.65 1.83
N ARG A 95 -0.49 0.67 1.68
CA ARG A 95 -1.24 1.50 0.73
C ARG A 95 -0.62 1.59 -0.67
N GLY A 96 0.49 0.88 -0.92
CA GLY A 96 1.23 0.98 -2.18
C GLY A 96 1.87 2.36 -2.42
N LEU A 97 2.07 3.14 -1.36
CA LEU A 97 2.69 4.48 -1.40
C LEU A 97 4.21 4.42 -1.22
N ALA A 98 4.75 3.22 -0.99
CA ALA A 98 6.18 2.97 -0.82
C ALA A 98 6.52 1.59 -1.40
N PHE A 99 7.76 1.41 -1.84
CA PHE A 99 8.28 0.11 -2.27
C PHE A 99 8.14 -0.91 -1.13
N ASN A 100 7.61 -2.09 -1.46
CA ASN A 100 7.31 -3.18 -0.55
C ASN A 100 8.24 -4.38 -0.78
N SER A 101 8.73 -4.57 -2.01
CA SER A 101 9.56 -5.70 -2.39
C SER A 101 10.43 -5.40 -3.61
N LEU A 102 11.37 -6.31 -3.91
CA LEU A 102 12.19 -6.24 -5.12
C LEU A 102 11.33 -6.20 -6.40
N ILE A 103 10.13 -6.82 -6.37
CA ILE A 103 9.21 -6.84 -7.51
C ILE A 103 8.81 -5.41 -7.92
N ASP A 104 8.68 -4.49 -6.96
CA ASP A 104 8.25 -3.13 -7.26
C ASP A 104 9.27 -2.35 -8.10
N PHE A 105 10.54 -2.76 -8.09
CA PHE A 105 11.55 -2.22 -9.00
C PHE A 105 11.42 -2.82 -10.41
N THR A 106 11.05 -4.09 -10.52
CA THR A 106 10.91 -4.84 -11.79
C THR A 106 9.62 -4.55 -12.56
N ILE A 107 8.67 -3.82 -11.98
CA ILE A 107 7.43 -3.43 -12.67
C ILE A 107 7.76 -2.30 -13.65
N PRO A 108 7.35 -2.40 -14.94
CA PRO A 108 7.56 -1.32 -15.90
C PRO A 108 6.97 0.02 -15.42
N GLN A 109 7.79 1.07 -15.46
CA GLN A 109 7.44 2.45 -15.13
C GLN A 109 7.69 3.36 -16.34
N PRO A 110 7.00 4.52 -16.41
CA PRO A 110 7.15 5.42 -17.55
C PRO A 110 8.38 6.33 -17.38
N PHE A 111 9.30 6.26 -18.35
CA PHE A 111 10.46 7.14 -18.45
C PHE A 111 10.44 7.92 -19.75
N TRP A 112 10.82 9.19 -19.70
CA TRP A 112 11.12 9.98 -20.88
C TRP A 112 12.48 9.58 -21.43
N GLN A 113 12.51 9.21 -22.70
CA GLN A 113 13.72 8.83 -23.41
C GLN A 113 13.89 9.68 -24.66
N ILE A 114 15.13 10.08 -24.94
CA ILE A 114 15.50 10.71 -26.21
C ILE A 114 16.15 9.70 -27.15
N ASN A 115 15.60 9.57 -28.36
CA ASN A 115 16.20 8.80 -29.44
C ASN A 115 17.28 9.64 -30.13
N ASN A 116 18.56 9.26 -29.96
CA ASN A 116 19.65 9.82 -30.74
C ASN A 116 19.90 8.92 -31.95
N SER A 117 19.21 9.21 -33.06
CA SER A 117 19.34 8.44 -34.30
C SER A 117 20.67 8.65 -35.05
N ALA A 118 21.58 9.49 -34.54
CA ALA A 118 22.76 9.95 -35.29
C ALA A 118 24.04 9.14 -35.02
N GLU A 119 24.14 8.37 -33.94
CA GLU A 119 25.37 7.63 -33.61
C GLU A 119 25.04 6.25 -33.05
N LEU A 120 25.51 5.20 -33.75
CA LEU A 120 25.38 3.78 -33.37
C LEU A 120 25.96 3.42 -31.98
N GLN A 121 26.55 4.38 -31.26
CA GLN A 121 27.21 4.18 -29.97
C GLN A 121 26.60 5.00 -28.83
N ASN A 122 25.68 5.93 -29.09
CA ASN A 122 24.94 6.63 -28.04
C ASN A 122 23.61 5.90 -27.81
N ARG A 123 23.59 4.96 -26.86
CA ARG A 123 22.35 4.30 -26.44
C ARG A 123 21.37 5.39 -25.99
N ASN A 124 20.12 5.26 -26.43
CA ASN A 124 19.02 6.16 -26.08
C ASN A 124 19.06 6.53 -24.59
N LYS A 125 19.01 7.82 -24.26
CA LYS A 125 19.23 8.31 -22.89
C LYS A 125 17.93 8.60 -22.16
N ILE A 126 17.86 8.23 -20.89
CA ILE A 126 16.77 8.61 -19.99
C ILE A 126 16.93 10.07 -19.60
N LEU A 127 15.88 10.84 -19.85
CA LEU A 127 15.79 12.24 -19.46
C LEU A 127 15.28 12.38 -18.03
N SER A 128 14.17 11.69 -17.72
CA SER A 128 13.51 11.72 -16.41
C SER A 128 12.45 10.62 -16.29
N HIS A 129 11.99 10.37 -15.08
CA HIS A 129 10.79 9.56 -14.82
C HIS A 129 9.54 10.41 -15.03
N ALA A 130 8.58 9.93 -15.83
CA ALA A 130 7.48 10.76 -16.33
C ALA A 130 6.58 11.32 -15.21
N LEU A 131 6.45 10.61 -14.09
CA LEU A 131 5.67 11.06 -12.92
C LEU A 131 6.45 12.00 -11.98
N ARG A 132 7.73 12.24 -12.23
CA ARG A 132 8.59 13.17 -11.47
C ARG A 132 8.99 14.40 -12.28
N THR A 133 8.76 14.37 -13.59
CA THR A 133 8.98 15.49 -14.48
C THR A 133 8.09 16.67 -14.08
N PRO A 134 8.64 17.86 -13.79
CA PRO A 134 7.85 19.06 -13.54
C PRO A 134 6.98 19.42 -14.76
N ASP A 135 5.78 19.97 -14.53
CA ASP A 135 4.81 20.33 -15.58
C ASP A 135 5.40 21.11 -16.75
N GLU A 136 6.33 22.04 -16.47
CA GLU A 136 7.00 22.85 -17.50
C GLU A 136 7.83 21.98 -18.44
N ARG A 137 8.63 21.04 -17.90
CA ARG A 137 9.42 20.09 -18.69
C ARG A 137 8.55 19.03 -19.36
N PHE A 138 7.48 18.60 -18.69
CA PHE A 138 6.55 17.61 -19.23
C PHE A 138 5.95 18.08 -20.56
N LYS A 139 5.47 19.33 -20.62
CA LYS A 139 4.91 19.93 -21.84
C LYS A 139 5.94 20.05 -22.96
N LEU A 140 7.19 20.34 -22.61
CA LEU A 140 8.29 20.41 -23.58
C LEU A 140 8.59 19.03 -24.17
N TYR A 141 8.70 18.00 -23.32
CA TYR A 141 8.94 16.62 -23.76
C TYR A 141 7.80 16.07 -24.61
N LEU A 142 6.56 16.39 -24.27
CA LEU A 142 5.39 15.96 -25.04
C LEU A 142 5.38 16.54 -26.47
N ASN A 143 5.97 17.71 -26.69
CA ASN A 143 6.01 18.39 -27.98
C ASN A 143 7.29 18.13 -28.79
N GLU A 144 8.28 17.41 -28.23
CA GLU A 144 9.54 17.11 -28.92
C GLU A 144 9.45 15.75 -29.61
N GLU A 145 9.57 15.73 -30.93
CA GLU A 145 9.41 14.51 -31.74
C GLU A 145 10.42 13.40 -31.41
N ARG A 146 11.59 13.77 -30.90
CA ARG A 146 12.66 12.82 -30.53
C ARG A 146 12.49 12.25 -29.12
N VAL A 147 11.58 12.79 -28.34
CA VAL A 147 11.33 12.40 -26.95
C VAL A 147 10.05 11.58 -26.87
N HIS A 148 10.14 10.42 -26.24
CA HIS A 148 9.02 9.49 -26.12
C HIS A 148 9.03 8.81 -24.76
N ILE A 149 7.88 8.29 -24.36
CA ILE A 149 7.77 7.49 -23.14
C ILE A 149 8.10 6.05 -23.47
N VAL A 150 9.02 5.48 -22.69
CA VAL A 150 9.30 4.05 -22.65
C VAL A 150 8.85 3.48 -21.32
N TRP A 151 8.34 2.24 -21.37
CA TRP A 151 7.92 1.50 -20.20
C TRP A 151 8.97 0.45 -19.89
N VAL A 152 9.84 0.78 -18.94
CA VAL A 152 10.92 -0.09 -18.49
C VAL A 152 10.94 -0.10 -16.98
N SER A 153 11.45 -1.18 -16.42
CA SER A 153 11.58 -1.31 -14.98
C SER A 153 12.70 -0.43 -14.43
N ILE A 154 12.69 -0.14 -13.13
CA ILE A 154 13.64 0.79 -12.52
C ILE A 154 15.07 0.20 -12.54
N GLU A 155 15.23 -1.09 -12.27
CA GLU A 155 16.52 -1.78 -12.34
C GLU A 155 17.10 -1.78 -13.75
N GLU A 156 16.25 -1.92 -14.79
CA GLU A 156 16.68 -1.81 -16.17
C GLU A 156 17.06 -0.37 -16.50
N ALA A 157 16.22 0.60 -16.13
CA ALA A 157 16.48 2.02 -16.34
C ALA A 157 17.79 2.49 -15.67
N LEU A 158 18.15 1.95 -14.50
CA LEU A 158 19.41 2.26 -13.81
C LEU A 158 20.66 1.80 -14.56
N SER A 159 20.51 0.84 -15.49
CA SER A 159 21.58 0.34 -16.37
C SER A 159 21.75 1.15 -17.67
N TRP A 160 20.81 2.05 -17.97
CA TRP A 160 20.87 2.93 -19.13
C TRP A 160 21.59 4.24 -18.83
N ASP A 161 21.91 5.00 -19.87
CA ASP A 161 22.48 6.34 -19.74
C ASP A 161 21.41 7.35 -19.30
N TRP A 162 21.76 8.23 -18.35
CA TRP A 162 20.90 9.30 -17.86
C TRP A 162 21.45 10.67 -18.22
N THR A 163 20.58 11.58 -18.61
CA THR A 163 20.93 13.00 -18.79
C THR A 163 20.95 13.74 -17.46
N ASP A 164 20.02 13.44 -16.55
CA ASP A 164 19.96 14.02 -15.21
C ASP A 164 20.45 12.99 -14.16
N LEU A 165 21.70 13.15 -13.71
CA LEU A 165 22.30 12.27 -12.71
C LEU A 165 21.66 12.44 -11.32
N ASN A 166 21.11 13.61 -10.99
CA ASN A 166 20.44 13.81 -9.71
C ASN A 166 19.13 13.03 -9.68
N GLU A 167 18.41 12.98 -10.81
CA GLU A 167 17.20 12.18 -10.89
C GLU A 167 17.50 10.69 -10.85
N ARG A 168 18.53 10.22 -11.57
CA ARG A 168 19.03 8.84 -11.47
C ARG A 168 19.37 8.48 -10.03
N GLN A 169 20.04 9.38 -9.30
CA GLN A 169 20.49 9.14 -7.93
C GLN A 169 19.35 8.73 -7.00
N VAL A 170 18.17 9.34 -7.14
CA VAL A 170 17.03 9.03 -6.27
C VAL A 170 16.56 7.58 -6.42
N PHE A 171 16.53 7.07 -7.66
CA PHE A 171 16.19 5.68 -7.92
C PHE A 171 17.30 4.73 -7.46
N ASN A 172 18.56 5.12 -7.68
CA ASN A 172 19.73 4.36 -7.25
C ASN A 172 19.76 4.19 -5.72
N ASP A 173 19.57 5.27 -4.96
CA ASP A 173 19.58 5.25 -3.50
C ASP A 173 18.47 4.36 -2.96
N SER A 174 17.26 4.51 -3.52
CA SER A 174 16.11 3.66 -3.14
C SER A 174 16.38 2.18 -3.43
N PHE A 175 16.99 1.87 -4.57
CA PHE A 175 17.32 0.49 -4.96
C PHE A 175 18.40 -0.13 -4.07
N VAL A 176 19.48 0.62 -3.81
CA VAL A 176 20.59 0.18 -2.96
C VAL A 176 20.15 0.02 -1.51
N GLU A 177 19.34 0.94 -0.99
CA GLU A 177 18.77 0.83 0.36
C GLU A 177 17.93 -0.44 0.51
N LEU A 178 17.06 -0.74 -0.45
CA LEU A 178 16.26 -1.97 -0.44
C LEU A 178 17.16 -3.22 -0.46
N LEU A 179 18.15 -3.27 -1.35
CA LEU A 179 19.05 -4.43 -1.45
C LEU A 179 19.86 -4.64 -0.17
N ASN A 180 20.37 -3.58 0.44
CA ASN A 180 21.09 -3.65 1.71
C ASN A 180 20.20 -4.20 2.83
N ASN A 181 18.95 -3.76 2.91
CA ASN A 181 17.99 -4.27 3.88
C ASN A 181 17.71 -5.77 3.67
N LEU A 182 17.57 -6.22 2.42
CA LEU A 182 17.37 -7.64 2.11
C LEU A 182 18.59 -8.49 2.49
N ILE A 183 19.81 -8.01 2.22
CA ILE A 183 21.05 -8.68 2.62
C ILE A 183 21.12 -8.82 4.14
N GLN A 184 20.83 -7.74 4.89
CA GLN A 184 20.83 -7.77 6.35
C GLN A 184 19.81 -8.76 6.90
N LEU A 185 18.57 -8.74 6.40
CA LEU A 185 17.53 -9.67 6.82
C LEU A 185 17.92 -11.13 6.58
N SER A 186 18.51 -11.42 5.41
CA SER A 186 18.97 -12.77 5.08
C SER A 186 20.08 -13.25 6.02
N ASN A 187 21.06 -12.39 6.30
CA ASN A 187 22.15 -12.71 7.22
C ASN A 187 21.63 -12.93 8.65
N SER A 188 20.78 -12.05 9.15
CA SER A 188 20.18 -12.21 10.49
C SER A 188 19.31 -13.47 10.60
N ALA A 189 18.60 -13.86 9.53
CA ALA A 189 17.85 -15.10 9.50
C ALA A 189 18.77 -16.33 9.58
N GLN A 190 19.90 -16.30 8.88
CA GLN A 190 20.91 -17.36 8.93
C GLN A 190 21.56 -17.48 10.32
N GLU A 191 21.98 -16.35 10.91
CA GLU A 191 22.53 -16.30 12.28
C GLU A 191 21.55 -16.87 13.31
N LEU A 192 20.26 -16.51 13.20
CA LEU A 192 19.22 -17.02 14.08
C LEU A 192 19.06 -18.55 13.96
N LEU A 193 19.15 -19.10 12.74
CA LEU A 193 19.10 -20.54 12.51
C LEU A 193 20.31 -21.24 13.15
N GLU A 194 21.51 -20.67 13.00
CA GLU A 194 22.75 -21.20 13.60
C GLU A 194 22.68 -21.20 15.13
N ILE A 195 22.28 -20.08 15.74
CA ILE A 195 22.05 -19.96 17.18
C ILE A 195 21.05 -21.01 17.65
N ASN A 196 19.89 -21.10 17.00
CA ASN A 196 18.86 -22.08 17.35
C ASN A 196 19.36 -23.53 17.22
N HIS A 197 20.28 -23.81 16.29
CA HIS A 197 20.87 -25.12 16.14
C HIS A 197 21.85 -25.44 17.28
N ILE A 198 22.67 -24.46 17.70
CA ILE A 198 23.62 -24.61 18.83
C ILE A 198 22.87 -24.80 20.16
N PHE A 199 21.82 -24.02 20.42
CA PHE A 199 21.08 -24.03 21.69
C PHE A 199 19.98 -25.09 21.79
N LYS A 200 19.71 -25.87 20.73
CA LYS A 200 18.80 -27.05 20.77
C LYS A 200 19.51 -28.35 21.18
N LYS A 201 20.63 -28.27 21.89
CA LYS A 201 21.26 -29.41 22.58
C LYS A 201 20.86 -29.47 24.04
#